data_AF-A0A960B3M8-F1
#
_entry.id   AF-A0A960B3M8-F1
#
_cell.length_a   1.000
_cell.length_b   1.000
_cell.length_c   1.000
_cell.angle_alpha   90.00
_cell.angle_beta   90.00
_cell.angle_gamma   90.00
#
_symmetry.space_group_name_H-M   'P 1'
#
loop_
_entity.id
_entity.type
_entity.pdbx_description
1 polymer ?
#
loop_
_entity_poly.entity_id
_entity_poly.type
_entity_poly.pdbx_seq_one_letter_code
_entity_poly.pdbx_strand_id
1 'polypeptide(L)'
;KWFGFLGALRNVGFAVGGLAAGLALTIGTRVAFDTVVAVNAASYLAALLLLLAVPETRPGHAPALPGTWGTVLADARYRLLVVNQLGYSLSMMVLNFAIPVYAVTMLGLPGWLTGAVFTINTVMVGFGQGLVVKGMTGRVRWRILVAAQVAFGVSFVVLWGAGGATPWFATALVLLGGIVYTGGEL
;
A
#
# COMPACT_ATOMS: atom_id res chain seq x y z
N LYS A 1 13.64 -8.20 13.11
CA LYS A 1 12.62 -8.59 14.11
C LYS A 1 11.70 -7.41 14.43
N TRP A 2 12.21 -6.27 14.93
CA TRP A 2 11.41 -5.06 15.20
C TRP A 2 10.66 -4.50 13.98
N PHE A 3 11.32 -4.36 12.82
CA PHE A 3 10.66 -3.92 11.59
C PHE A 3 9.54 -4.85 11.10
N GLY A 4 9.69 -6.17 11.32
CA GLY A 4 8.64 -7.14 10.99
C GLY A 4 7.45 -7.05 11.94
N PHE A 5 7.68 -6.75 13.22
CA PHE A 5 6.62 -6.49 14.21
C PHE A 5 5.86 -5.20 13.89
N LEU A 6 6.56 -4.11 13.57
CA LEU A 6 5.95 -2.85 13.08
C LEU A 6 5.09 -3.08 11.84
N GLY A 7 5.60 -3.85 10.87
CA GLY A 7 4.85 -4.23 9.68
C GLY A 7 3.58 -5.02 10.01
N ALA A 8 3.68 -6.04 10.88
CA ALA A 8 2.53 -6.82 11.32
C ALA A 8 1.49 -5.98 12.07
N LEU A 9 1.92 -5.08 12.97
CA LEU A 9 1.05 -4.17 13.71
C LEU A 9 0.31 -3.23 12.76
N ARG A 10 1.00 -2.69 11.75
CA ARG A 10 0.38 -1.87 10.69
C ARG A 10 -0.72 -2.63 9.96
N ASN A 11 -0.48 -3.88 9.60
CA ASN A 11 -1.43 -4.70 8.85
C ASN A 11 -2.67 -5.06 9.67
N VAL A 12 -2.49 -5.37 10.95
CA VAL A 12 -3.61 -5.55 11.90
C VAL A 12 -4.41 -4.25 12.00
N GLY A 13 -3.73 -3.09 12.07
CA GLY A 13 -4.37 -1.78 12.02
C GLY A 13 -5.21 -1.58 10.76
N PHE A 14 -4.69 -1.93 9.58
CA PHE A 14 -5.46 -1.88 8.33
C PHE A 14 -6.66 -2.83 8.32
N ALA A 15 -6.51 -4.05 8.83
CA ALA A 15 -7.61 -5.01 8.89
C ALA A 15 -8.74 -4.53 9.81
N VAL A 16 -8.40 -4.06 11.01
CA VAL A 16 -9.38 -3.51 11.97
C VAL A 16 -10.03 -2.24 11.42
N GLY A 17 -9.23 -1.33 10.85
CA GLY A 17 -9.73 -0.10 10.23
C GLY A 17 -10.66 -0.37 9.04
N GLY A 18 -10.33 -1.36 8.20
CA GLY A 18 -11.15 -1.78 7.08
C GLY A 18 -12.51 -2.35 7.52
N LEU A 19 -12.53 -3.19 8.56
CA LEU A 19 -13.77 -3.70 9.15
C LEU A 19 -14.64 -2.57 9.73
N ALA A 20 -14.03 -1.64 10.46
CA ALA A 20 -14.73 -0.49 11.02
C ALA A 20 -15.30 0.43 9.93
N ALA A 21 -14.53 0.69 8.87
CA ALA A 21 -14.98 1.46 7.72
C ALA A 21 -16.13 0.76 6.98
N GLY A 22 -16.05 -0.56 6.79
CA GLY A 22 -17.11 -1.38 6.23
C GLY A 22 -18.41 -1.28 7.04
N LEU A 23 -18.33 -1.38 8.36
CA LEU A 23 -19.49 -1.19 9.25
C LEU A 23 -20.09 0.22 9.10
N ALA A 24 -19.25 1.27 9.10
CA ALA A 24 -19.73 2.64 8.91
C ALA A 24 -20.44 2.82 7.56
N LEU A 25 -19.90 2.23 6.49
CA LEU A 25 -20.52 2.23 5.16
C LEU A 25 -21.86 1.48 5.15
N THR A 26 -21.98 0.34 5.83
CA THR A 26 -23.26 -0.40 5.92
C THR A 26 -24.33 0.35 6.69
N ILE A 27 -23.94 1.10 7.72
CA ILE A 27 -24.86 1.97 8.46
C ILE A 27 -25.30 3.15 7.58
N GLY A 28 -24.38 3.69 6.77
CA GLY A 28 -24.70 4.69 5.74
C GLY A 28 -25.20 6.04 6.27
N THR A 29 -25.05 6.32 7.55
CA THR A 29 -25.50 7.57 8.17
C THR A 29 -24.36 8.56 8.35
N ARG A 30 -24.68 9.86 8.34
CA ARG A 30 -23.72 10.93 8.63
C ARG A 30 -23.02 10.73 9.99
N VAL A 31 -23.79 10.30 11.00
CA VAL A 31 -23.27 10.03 12.35
C VAL A 31 -22.21 8.92 12.34
N ALA A 32 -22.39 7.87 11.52
CA ALA A 32 -21.39 6.80 11.41
C ALA A 32 -20.07 7.32 10.84
N PHE A 33 -20.11 8.16 9.80
CA PHE A 33 -18.91 8.77 9.22
C PHE A 33 -18.24 9.74 10.18
N ASP A 34 -19.00 10.62 10.84
CA ASP A 34 -18.47 11.57 11.83
C ASP A 34 -17.81 10.83 13.00
N THR A 35 -18.38 9.68 13.41
CA THR A 35 -17.80 8.83 14.46
C THR A 35 -16.46 8.24 14.04
N VAL A 36 -16.33 7.75 12.80
CA VAL A 36 -15.04 7.25 12.28
C VAL A 36 -13.97 8.34 12.31
N VAL A 37 -14.33 9.57 11.89
CA VAL A 37 -13.42 10.71 11.93
C VAL A 37 -13.02 11.07 13.36
N ALA A 38 -13.98 11.11 14.28
CA ALA A 38 -13.71 11.42 15.69
C ALA A 38 -12.81 10.36 16.36
N VAL A 39 -13.05 9.08 16.10
CA VAL A 39 -12.20 7.97 16.58
C VAL A 39 -10.79 8.07 16.00
N ASN A 40 -10.66 8.40 14.71
CA ASN A 40 -9.36 8.60 14.08
C ASN A 40 -8.59 9.76 14.73
N ALA A 41 -9.25 10.89 14.97
CA ALA A 41 -8.66 12.03 15.67
C ALA A 41 -8.21 11.66 17.11
N ALA A 42 -9.04 10.92 17.85
CA ALA A 42 -8.69 10.42 19.17
C ALA A 42 -7.46 9.49 19.14
N SER A 43 -7.32 8.67 18.10
CA SER A 43 -6.16 7.79 17.93
C SER A 43 -4.85 8.55 17.74
N TYR A 44 -4.87 9.67 17.00
CA TYR A 44 -3.71 10.55 16.85
C TYR A 44 -3.35 11.24 18.16
N LEU A 45 -4.36 11.67 18.93
CA LEU A 45 -4.12 12.24 20.25
C LEU A 45 -3.50 11.21 21.20
N ALA A 46 -3.99 9.97 21.18
CA ALA A 46 -3.40 8.87 21.93
C ALA A 46 -1.95 8.61 21.50
N ALA A 47 -1.66 8.60 20.20
CA ALA A 47 -0.29 8.46 19.68
C ALA A 47 0.62 9.59 20.16
N LEU A 48 0.15 10.84 20.17
CA LEU A 48 0.89 11.98 20.72
C LEU A 48 1.20 11.78 22.20
N LEU A 49 0.21 11.42 23.02
CA LEU A 49 0.39 11.19 24.44
C LEU A 49 1.39 10.05 24.72
N LEU A 50 1.34 8.98 23.93
CA LEU A 50 2.31 7.89 24.01
C LEU A 50 3.72 8.35 23.63
N LEU A 51 3.86 9.18 22.58
CA LEU A 51 5.16 9.74 22.18
C LEU A 51 5.74 10.66 23.25
N LEU A 52 4.91 11.45 23.93
CA LEU A 52 5.35 12.31 25.04
C LEU A 52 5.82 11.50 26.25
N ALA A 53 5.34 10.27 26.42
CA ALA A 53 5.78 9.37 27.48
C ALA A 53 7.10 8.65 27.16
N VAL A 54 7.56 8.67 25.90
CA VAL A 54 8.85 8.08 25.52
C VAL A 54 9.97 9.03 25.94
N PRO A 55 10.93 8.58 26.77
CA PRO A 55 12.08 9.40 27.14
C PRO A 55 12.85 9.86 25.90
N GLU A 56 13.32 11.11 25.89
CA GLU A 56 14.20 11.60 24.83
C GLU A 56 15.49 10.79 24.79
N THR A 57 15.54 9.77 23.94
CA THR A 57 16.78 9.12 23.55
C THR A 57 17.41 9.95 22.44
N ARG A 58 17.88 11.16 22.74
CA ARG A 58 18.71 11.91 21.80
C ARG A 58 20.03 11.15 21.68
N PRO A 59 20.31 10.45 20.57
CA PRO A 59 21.68 10.06 20.31
C PRO A 59 22.45 11.37 20.26
N GLY A 60 23.57 11.49 20.98
CA GLY A 60 24.40 12.69 20.91
C GLY A 60 24.60 13.05 19.44
N HIS A 61 24.38 14.33 19.08
CA HIS A 61 24.42 14.80 17.70
C HIS A 61 25.63 14.18 17.00
N ALA A 62 25.39 13.19 16.14
CA ALA A 62 26.47 12.64 15.34
C ALA A 62 26.98 13.81 14.50
N PRO A 63 28.29 14.11 14.51
CA PRO A 63 28.83 15.20 13.73
C PRO A 63 28.35 15.04 12.29
N ALA A 64 27.80 16.12 11.73
CA ALA A 64 27.30 16.11 10.36
C ALA A 64 28.41 15.60 9.44
N LEU A 65 28.17 14.46 8.80
CA LEU A 65 29.13 13.89 7.86
C LEU A 65 29.35 14.93 6.74
N PRO A 66 30.61 15.26 6.39
CA PRO A 66 30.88 16.18 5.30
C PRO A 66 30.37 15.57 3.98
N GLY A 67 29.37 16.20 3.39
CA GLY A 67 28.76 15.76 2.14
C GLY A 67 27.58 16.62 1.73
N THR A 68 27.48 16.90 0.43
CA THR A 68 26.35 17.64 -0.17
C THR A 68 25.41 16.63 -0.83
N TRP A 69 24.13 16.97 -1.05
CA TRP A 69 23.20 16.13 -1.84
C TRP A 69 23.80 15.62 -3.16
N GLY A 70 24.69 16.41 -3.78
CA GLY A 70 25.43 16.02 -4.99
C GLY A 70 26.32 14.79 -4.84
N THR A 71 26.93 14.54 -3.68
CA THR A 71 27.79 13.35 -3.49
C THR A 71 26.96 12.07 -3.42
N VAL A 72 25.78 12.14 -2.80
CA VAL A 72 24.82 11.03 -2.72
C VAL A 72 24.19 10.75 -4.09
N LEU A 73 23.83 11.80 -4.84
CA LEU A 73 23.23 11.65 -6.18
C LEU A 73 24.26 11.26 -7.25
N ALA A 74 25.55 11.47 -7.03
CA ALA A 74 26.60 11.00 -7.95
C ALA A 74 26.75 9.47 -7.91
N ASP A 75 26.38 8.80 -6.82
CA ASP A 75 26.46 7.35 -6.70
C ASP A 75 25.43 6.67 -7.62
N ALA A 76 25.92 5.96 -8.64
CA ALA A 76 25.09 5.25 -9.61
C ALA A 76 24.25 4.13 -8.99
N ARG A 77 24.75 3.46 -7.94
CA ARG A 77 24.01 2.40 -7.24
C ARG A 77 22.90 3.00 -6.38
N TYR A 78 23.17 4.14 -5.75
CA TYR A 78 22.15 4.88 -5.02
C TYR A 78 21.07 5.41 -5.96
N ARG A 79 21.44 6.00 -7.11
CA ARG A 79 20.47 6.42 -8.13
C ARG A 79 19.60 5.27 -8.62
N LEU A 80 20.18 4.09 -8.84
CA LEU A 80 19.42 2.92 -9.26
C LEU A 80 18.42 2.49 -8.19
N LEU A 81 18.79 2.55 -6.90
CA LEU A 81 17.87 2.32 -5.80
C LEU A 81 16.72 3.34 -5.81
N VAL A 82 17.03 4.63 -5.97
CA VAL A 82 16.04 5.72 -5.99
C VAL A 82 15.08 5.56 -7.17
N VAL A 83 15.58 5.29 -8.37
CA VAL A 83 14.75 5.07 -9.56
C VAL A 83 13.84 3.85 -9.38
N ASN A 84 14.37 2.75 -8.83
CA ASN A 84 13.56 1.57 -8.54
C ASN A 84 12.48 1.88 -7.49
N GLN A 85 12.81 2.65 -6.45
CA GLN A 85 11.84 3.08 -5.45
C GLN A 85 10.77 4.00 -6.05
N LEU A 86 11.16 4.93 -6.94
CA LEU A 86 10.21 5.79 -7.65
C LEU A 86 9.23 4.97 -8.49
N GLY A 87 9.72 3.94 -9.20
CA GLY A 87 8.87 3.02 -9.97
C GLY A 87 7.89 2.25 -9.08
N TYR A 88 8.34 1.77 -7.93
CA TYR A 88 7.48 1.14 -6.93
C TYR A 88 6.43 2.11 -6.36
N SER A 89 6.85 3.33 -5.97
CA SER A 89 5.94 4.37 -5.46
C SER A 89 4.88 4.80 -6.49
N LEU A 90 5.27 4.96 -7.75
CA LEU A 90 4.33 5.27 -8.83
C LEU A 90 3.33 4.14 -9.01
N SER A 91 3.81 2.90 -8.97
CA SER A 91 2.96 1.72 -9.03
C SER A 91 1.96 1.73 -7.88
N MET A 92 2.38 2.03 -6.64
CA MET A 92 1.49 2.14 -5.47
C MET A 92 0.35 3.17 -5.63
N MET A 93 0.55 4.24 -6.40
CA MET A 93 -0.50 5.23 -6.65
C MET A 93 -1.57 4.75 -7.64
N VAL A 94 -1.29 3.74 -8.46
CA VAL A 94 -2.20 3.24 -9.49
C VAL A 94 -3.50 2.73 -8.88
N LEU A 95 -3.42 1.96 -7.79
CA LEU A 95 -4.61 1.43 -7.13
C LEU A 95 -5.55 2.54 -6.66
N ASN A 96 -4.98 3.67 -6.21
CA ASN A 96 -5.75 4.78 -5.67
C ASN A 96 -6.38 5.71 -6.72
N PHE A 97 -5.73 5.87 -7.88
CA PHE A 97 -6.15 6.86 -8.87
C PHE A 97 -6.45 6.25 -10.24
N ALA A 98 -5.55 5.41 -10.75
CA ALA A 98 -5.66 4.90 -12.11
C ALA A 98 -6.73 3.80 -12.25
N ILE A 99 -6.84 2.87 -11.29
CA ILE A 99 -7.86 1.81 -11.33
C ILE A 99 -9.30 2.38 -11.29
N PRO A 100 -9.65 3.30 -10.37
CA PRO A 100 -10.98 3.93 -10.37
C PRO A 100 -11.30 4.61 -11.70
N VAL A 101 -10.37 5.42 -12.21
CA VAL A 101 -10.56 6.16 -13.45
C VAL A 101 -10.68 5.20 -14.64
N TYR A 102 -9.80 4.21 -14.77
CA TYR A 102 -9.84 3.25 -15.86
C TYR A 102 -11.13 2.41 -15.87
N ALA A 103 -11.54 1.89 -14.70
CA ALA A 103 -12.75 1.08 -14.59
C ALA A 103 -14.01 1.88 -14.93
N VAL A 104 -14.15 3.10 -14.40
CA VAL A 104 -15.37 3.90 -14.55
C VAL A 104 -15.39 4.67 -15.88
N THR A 105 -14.29 5.34 -16.24
CA THR A 105 -14.25 6.26 -17.39
C THR A 105 -13.91 5.58 -18.72
N MET A 106 -13.05 4.55 -18.71
CA MET A 106 -12.66 3.86 -19.95
C MET A 106 -13.46 2.58 -20.20
N LEU A 107 -13.69 1.77 -19.17
CA LEU A 107 -14.39 0.49 -19.33
C LEU A 107 -15.91 0.58 -19.11
N GLY A 108 -16.42 1.71 -18.60
CA GLY A 108 -17.85 1.91 -18.31
C GLY A 108 -18.39 0.94 -17.27
N LEU A 109 -17.53 0.44 -16.37
CA LEU A 109 -17.88 -0.57 -15.38
C LEU A 109 -18.61 0.06 -14.17
N PRO A 110 -19.44 -0.73 -13.47
CA PRO A 110 -20.19 -0.23 -12.32
C PRO A 110 -19.28 0.19 -11.17
N GLY A 111 -19.64 1.28 -10.50
CA GLY A 111 -18.80 1.93 -9.47
C GLY A 111 -18.47 1.09 -8.23
N TRP A 112 -19.21 0.00 -7.97
CA TRP A 112 -18.88 -0.93 -6.87
C TRP A 112 -17.53 -1.62 -7.08
N LEU A 113 -17.08 -1.75 -8.34
CA LEU A 113 -15.89 -2.51 -8.69
C LEU A 113 -14.61 -1.90 -8.10
N THR A 114 -14.54 -0.56 -8.07
CA THR A 114 -13.44 0.15 -7.41
C THR A 114 -13.38 -0.18 -5.93
N GLY A 115 -14.52 -0.11 -5.23
CA GLY A 115 -14.60 -0.46 -3.81
C GLY A 115 -14.22 -1.92 -3.54
N ALA A 116 -14.61 -2.83 -4.43
CA ALA A 116 -14.23 -4.25 -4.32
C ALA A 116 -12.71 -4.46 -4.45
N VAL A 117 -12.05 -3.83 -5.44
CA VAL A 117 -10.59 -3.92 -5.62
C VAL A 117 -9.85 -3.38 -4.39
N PHE A 118 -10.29 -2.24 -3.86
CA PHE A 118 -9.74 -1.68 -2.62
C PHE A 118 -9.91 -2.60 -1.41
N THR A 119 -11.08 -3.22 -1.28
CA THR A 119 -11.37 -4.16 -0.19
C THR A 119 -10.47 -5.38 -0.28
N ILE A 120 -10.33 -5.96 -1.47
CA ILE A 120 -9.43 -7.10 -1.73
C ILE A 120 -8.00 -6.73 -1.38
N ASN A 121 -7.52 -5.57 -1.86
CA ASN A 121 -6.18 -5.08 -1.56
C ASN A 121 -5.96 -4.97 -0.04
N THR A 122 -6.89 -4.35 0.67
CA THR A 122 -6.82 -4.15 2.12
C THR A 122 -6.78 -5.48 2.87
N VAL A 123 -7.62 -6.45 2.50
CA VAL A 123 -7.63 -7.79 3.11
C VAL A 123 -6.31 -8.51 2.84
N MET A 124 -5.83 -8.51 1.60
CA MET A 124 -4.58 -9.15 1.23
C MET A 124 -3.38 -8.53 1.96
N VAL A 125 -3.27 -7.20 2.02
CA VAL A 125 -2.20 -6.50 2.76
C VAL A 125 -2.32 -6.77 4.26
N GLY A 126 -3.53 -6.66 4.81
CA GLY A 126 -3.83 -6.87 6.23
C GLY A 126 -3.43 -8.25 6.75
N PHE A 127 -3.70 -9.31 5.99
CA PHE A 127 -3.41 -10.69 6.42
C PHE A 127 -2.10 -11.25 5.81
N GLY A 128 -1.75 -10.85 4.60
CA GLY A 128 -0.67 -11.42 3.81
C GLY A 128 0.71 -10.82 4.10
N GLN A 129 0.81 -9.52 4.34
CA GLN A 129 2.12 -8.83 4.38
C GLN A 129 2.96 -9.31 5.56
N GLY A 130 2.35 -9.72 6.68
CA GLY A 130 3.06 -10.35 7.79
C GLY A 130 3.67 -11.71 7.44
N LEU A 131 2.94 -12.54 6.68
CA LEU A 131 3.39 -13.85 6.22
C LEU A 131 4.51 -13.72 5.17
N VAL A 132 4.36 -12.77 4.24
CA VAL A 132 5.34 -12.51 3.18
C VAL A 132 6.65 -11.98 3.77
N VAL A 133 6.60 -11.00 4.66
CA VAL A 133 7.79 -10.49 5.38
C VAL A 133 8.49 -11.61 6.16
N LYS A 134 7.73 -12.49 6.82
CA LYS A 134 8.31 -13.66 7.50
C LYS A 134 9.00 -14.59 6.50
N GLY A 135 8.38 -14.87 5.36
CA GLY A 135 8.95 -15.70 4.29
C GLY A 135 10.15 -15.08 3.58
N MET A 136 10.26 -13.74 3.55
CA MET A 136 11.42 -13.02 3.00
C MET A 136 12.66 -13.09 3.90
N THR A 137 12.50 -13.52 5.16
CA THR A 137 13.62 -13.61 6.11
C THR A 137 14.62 -14.67 5.63
N GLY A 138 15.87 -14.25 5.36
CA GLY A 138 16.94 -15.12 4.87
C GLY A 138 17.04 -15.21 3.33
N ARG A 139 16.18 -14.51 2.58
CA ARG A 139 16.24 -14.44 1.11
C ARG A 139 17.02 -13.23 0.62
N VAL A 140 17.54 -13.32 -0.61
CA VAL A 140 18.34 -12.25 -1.22
C VAL A 140 17.43 -11.08 -1.63
N ARG A 141 17.67 -9.90 -1.04
CA ARG A 141 16.81 -8.70 -1.15
C ARG A 141 16.52 -8.27 -2.60
N TRP A 142 17.52 -8.36 -3.49
CA TRP A 142 17.33 -7.95 -4.89
C TRP A 142 16.35 -8.84 -5.65
N ARG A 143 16.29 -10.15 -5.35
CA ARG A 143 15.37 -11.09 -6.01
C ARG A 143 13.92 -10.81 -5.63
N ILE A 144 13.70 -10.36 -4.39
CA ILE A 144 12.37 -9.98 -3.91
C ILE A 144 11.90 -8.70 -4.60
N LEU A 145 12.79 -7.70 -4.73
CA LEU A 145 12.48 -6.46 -5.47
C LEU A 145 12.14 -6.75 -6.94
N VAL A 146 12.90 -7.63 -7.60
CA VAL A 146 12.59 -8.04 -8.98
C VAL A 146 11.25 -8.77 -9.05
N ALA A 147 10.96 -9.68 -8.13
CA ALA A 147 9.68 -10.39 -8.10
C ALA A 147 8.49 -9.42 -7.91
N ALA A 148 8.61 -8.44 -7.02
CA ALA A 148 7.61 -7.40 -6.83
C ALA A 148 7.38 -6.57 -8.10
N GLN A 149 8.45 -6.11 -8.75
CA GLN A 149 8.36 -5.36 -10.00
C GLN A 149 7.76 -6.17 -11.15
N VAL A 150 8.09 -7.47 -11.23
CA VAL A 150 7.48 -8.38 -12.21
C VAL A 150 5.99 -8.56 -11.93
N ALA A 151 5.59 -8.73 -10.67
CA ALA A 151 4.18 -8.83 -10.30
C ALA A 151 3.39 -7.57 -10.69
N PHE A 152 3.93 -6.38 -10.43
CA PHE A 152 3.33 -5.13 -10.92
C PHE A 152 3.24 -5.10 -12.46
N GLY A 153 4.31 -5.47 -13.16
CA GLY A 153 4.31 -5.55 -14.63
C GLY A 153 3.22 -6.49 -15.17
N VAL A 154 3.08 -7.67 -14.60
CA VAL A 154 2.03 -8.63 -14.96
C VAL A 154 0.64 -8.05 -14.70
N SER A 155 0.43 -7.38 -13.57
CA SER A 155 -0.83 -6.70 -13.26
C SER A 155 -1.20 -5.68 -14.34
N PHE A 156 -0.25 -4.87 -14.81
CA PHE A 156 -0.52 -3.87 -15.84
C PHE A 156 -0.89 -4.51 -17.18
N VAL A 157 -0.24 -5.61 -17.56
CA VAL A 157 -0.59 -6.36 -18.78
C VAL A 157 -2.00 -6.95 -18.68
N VAL A 158 -2.35 -7.51 -17.53
CA VAL A 158 -3.70 -8.03 -17.25
C VAL A 158 -4.75 -6.91 -17.35
N LEU A 159 -4.47 -5.74 -16.77
CA LEU A 159 -5.37 -4.59 -16.85
C LEU A 159 -5.50 -4.07 -18.28
N TRP A 160 -4.41 -4.00 -19.05
CA TRP A 160 -4.45 -3.57 -20.45
C TRP A 160 -5.31 -4.50 -21.31
N GLY A 161 -5.26 -5.82 -21.05
CA GLY A 161 -6.11 -6.81 -21.72
C GLY A 161 -7.61 -6.63 -21.50
N ALA A 162 -8.03 -5.87 -20.48
CA ALA A 162 -9.44 -5.58 -20.23
C ALA A 162 -10.07 -4.62 -21.25
N GLY A 163 -9.25 -3.81 -21.96
CA GLY A 163 -9.73 -2.77 -22.88
C GLY A 163 -10.47 -3.26 -24.12
N GLY A 164 -10.32 -4.54 -24.50
CA GLY A 164 -11.01 -5.16 -25.64
C GLY A 164 -12.04 -6.22 -25.24
N ALA A 165 -12.30 -6.40 -23.96
CA ALA A 165 -13.09 -7.51 -23.44
C ALA A 165 -14.56 -7.12 -23.20
N THR A 166 -15.45 -8.12 -23.23
CA THR A 166 -16.86 -7.97 -22.83
C THR A 166 -16.95 -7.50 -21.36
N PRO A 167 -17.98 -6.75 -20.93
CA PRO A 167 -18.03 -6.14 -19.59
C PRO A 167 -17.82 -7.12 -18.42
N TRP A 168 -18.30 -8.36 -18.55
CA TRP A 168 -18.09 -9.42 -17.56
C TRP A 168 -16.62 -9.89 -17.49
N PHE A 169 -15.95 -10.02 -18.64
CA PHE A 169 -14.53 -10.37 -18.70
C PHE A 169 -13.65 -9.21 -18.23
N ALA A 170 -13.99 -7.96 -18.58
CA ALA A 170 -13.30 -6.77 -18.08
C ALA A 170 -13.40 -6.67 -16.54
N THR A 171 -14.56 -6.99 -15.98
CA THR A 171 -14.77 -7.06 -14.52
C THR A 171 -13.84 -8.10 -13.86
N ALA A 172 -13.79 -9.32 -14.41
CA ALA A 172 -12.91 -10.37 -13.88
C ALA A 172 -11.42 -10.02 -14.02
N LEU A 173 -11.02 -9.42 -15.14
CA LEU A 173 -9.64 -8.97 -15.39
C LEU A 173 -9.22 -7.84 -14.45
N VAL A 174 -10.11 -6.89 -14.13
CA VAL A 174 -9.84 -5.82 -13.15
C VAL A 174 -9.66 -6.38 -11.75
N LEU A 175 -10.48 -7.36 -11.33
CA LEU A 175 -10.34 -8.02 -10.03
C LEU A 175 -9.05 -8.85 -9.95
N LEU A 176 -8.74 -9.63 -11.01
CA LEU A 176 -7.49 -10.39 -11.11
C LEU A 176 -6.26 -9.48 -11.12
N GLY A 177 -6.32 -8.37 -11.86
CA GLY A 177 -5.30 -7.33 -11.87
C GLY A 177 -5.06 -6.78 -10.47
N GLY A 178 -6.13 -6.44 -9.74
CA GLY A 178 -6.05 -5.99 -8.34
C GLY A 178 -5.39 -7.01 -7.41
N ILE A 179 -5.68 -8.30 -7.56
CA ILE A 179 -5.05 -9.38 -6.78
C ILE A 179 -3.55 -9.48 -7.09
N VAL A 180 -3.18 -9.51 -8.38
CA VAL A 180 -1.77 -9.62 -8.81
C VAL A 180 -0.97 -8.39 -8.39
N TYR A 181 -1.56 -7.20 -8.56
CA TYR A 181 -1.02 -5.93 -8.06
C TYR A 181 -0.74 -6.01 -6.57
N THR A 182 -1.73 -6.45 -5.79
CA THR A 182 -1.57 -6.53 -4.34
C THR A 182 -0.51 -7.56 -3.97
N GLY A 183 -0.40 -8.66 -4.72
CA GLY A 183 0.69 -9.62 -4.57
C GLY A 183 2.10 -9.02 -4.76
N GLY A 184 2.24 -7.99 -5.62
CA GLY A 184 3.49 -7.23 -5.76
C GLY A 184 3.72 -6.19 -4.65
N GLU A 185 2.66 -5.75 -3.98
CA GLU A 185 2.72 -4.82 -2.85
C GLU A 185 3.16 -5.49 -1.54
N LEU A 186 2.80 -6.77 -1.35
CA LEU A 186 3.09 -7.60 -0.17
C LEU A 186 4.58 -7.89 0.07
#